data_AF-A0A922F2U3-F1
#
_entry.id   AF-A0A922F2U3-F1
#
_cell.length_a   1.000
_cell.length_b   1.000
_cell.length_c   1.000
_cell.angle_alpha   90.00
_cell.angle_beta   90.00
_cell.angle_gamma   90.00
#
_symmetry.space_group_name_H-M   'P 1'
#
loop_
_entity.id
_entity.type
_entity.pdbx_description
1 polymer ?
#
loop_
_entity_poly.entity_id
_entity_poly.type
_entity_poly.pdbx_seq_one_letter_code
_entity_poly.pdbx_strand_id
1 'polypeptide(L)'
;MPTDVCLPQATFSIRKKSQKKFNLMEESRYPFLPLDIRESASSRNTNRSNLDGSGSRGSGSCESSLTAELKKRGHGSRSWIKIDKNGNSKILKLDKATIMTHCCVPARDLRLLDPLFIYPSTILGREKAIVVSLEQIRCIITADEVILMNSLDECVVQYKSELCKRLQTNMDQAEDLPFEFRALELALELVCMSLDSQVKELEMEIYPVLDELATSISTLNLERVRRLKGQLLALTQRVQKIRDEIEHLMDDDGDMAEMYLTQKKQRSEAYLLSDVCAPTNTLGGTREVSNSSPVSPVGAFTRAPFLQRAVSSIMNSSKYQSSMGSSPGGENIEELEMLLEAYFVIVDNTLSKLSTV
;
A
#
# COMPACT_ATOMS: atom_id res chain seq x y z
N MET A 1 -8.44 25.24 -41.49
CA MET A 1 -7.38 24.72 -40.62
C MET A 1 -8.04 24.00 -39.47
N PRO A 2 -8.36 22.69 -39.58
CA PRO A 2 -8.76 21.94 -38.41
C PRO A 2 -7.49 21.53 -37.67
N THR A 3 -7.45 21.83 -36.38
CA THR A 3 -6.44 21.39 -35.43
C THR A 3 -6.62 19.91 -35.16
N ASP A 4 -5.72 19.09 -35.69
CA ASP A 4 -5.56 17.68 -35.31
C ASP A 4 -5.16 17.62 -33.82
N VAL A 5 -6.10 17.15 -32.99
CA VAL A 5 -5.80 16.72 -31.63
C VAL A 5 -5.21 15.31 -31.74
N CYS A 6 -3.89 15.23 -31.71
CA CYS A 6 -3.17 13.97 -31.63
C CYS A 6 -3.35 13.38 -30.22
N LEU A 7 -4.36 12.54 -30.00
CA LEU A 7 -4.40 11.65 -28.83
C LEU A 7 -3.27 10.62 -28.98
N PRO A 8 -2.40 10.42 -27.96
CA PRO A 8 -1.17 9.66 -28.14
C PRO A 8 -1.44 8.15 -28.13
N GLN A 9 -0.74 7.44 -29.01
CA GLN A 9 -0.83 5.99 -29.25
C GLN A 9 -0.58 5.11 -28.00
N ALA A 10 -0.04 5.67 -26.91
CA ALA A 10 0.14 5.01 -25.61
C ALA A 10 -1.20 4.65 -24.93
N THR A 11 -2.22 5.51 -25.07
CA THR A 11 -3.60 5.31 -24.57
C THR A 11 -4.22 4.01 -25.08
N PHE A 12 -3.89 3.62 -26.32
CA PHE A 12 -4.43 2.44 -26.97
C PHE A 12 -3.64 1.18 -26.61
N SER A 13 -2.34 1.31 -26.36
CA SER A 13 -1.46 0.18 -26.03
C SER A 13 -1.74 -0.37 -24.63
N ILE A 14 -1.91 0.48 -23.60
CA ILE A 14 -2.22 0.01 -22.24
C ILE A 14 -3.62 -0.61 -22.20
N ARG A 15 -4.62 0.09 -22.75
CA ARG A 15 -6.01 -0.41 -22.86
C ARG A 15 -6.08 -1.73 -23.62
N LYS A 16 -5.39 -1.87 -24.76
CA LYS A 16 -5.32 -3.15 -25.49
C LYS A 16 -4.47 -4.20 -24.79
N LYS A 17 -3.37 -3.86 -24.11
CA LYS A 17 -2.58 -4.86 -23.35
C LYS A 17 -3.43 -5.42 -22.24
N SER A 18 -4.12 -4.59 -21.46
CA SER A 18 -4.96 -5.04 -20.34
C SER A 18 -6.20 -5.81 -20.83
N GLN A 19 -6.90 -5.35 -21.89
CA GLN A 19 -8.05 -6.09 -22.44
C GLN A 19 -7.65 -7.38 -23.17
N LYS A 20 -6.53 -7.38 -23.91
CA LYS A 20 -6.03 -8.59 -24.57
C LYS A 20 -5.50 -9.58 -23.55
N LYS A 21 -4.86 -9.12 -22.46
CA LYS A 21 -4.37 -9.96 -21.36
C LYS A 21 -5.52 -10.57 -20.56
N PHE A 22 -6.58 -9.79 -20.31
CA PHE A 22 -7.82 -10.28 -19.71
C PHE A 22 -8.48 -11.36 -20.59
N ASN A 23 -8.65 -11.10 -21.89
CA ASN A 23 -9.24 -12.07 -22.83
C ASN A 23 -8.36 -13.33 -23.00
N LEU A 24 -7.02 -13.21 -22.98
CA LEU A 24 -6.11 -14.36 -23.10
C LEU A 24 -6.05 -15.21 -21.82
N MET A 25 -6.32 -14.62 -20.65
CA MET A 25 -6.51 -15.34 -19.38
C MET A 25 -7.84 -16.10 -19.34
N GLU A 26 -8.88 -15.61 -20.03
CA GLU A 26 -10.16 -16.31 -20.15
C GLU A 26 -10.03 -17.63 -20.95
N GLU A 27 -9.09 -17.67 -21.90
CA GLU A 27 -8.86 -18.76 -22.86
C GLU A 27 -7.85 -19.83 -22.37
N SER A 28 -7.07 -19.54 -21.33
CA SER A 28 -6.09 -20.46 -20.72
C SER A 28 -6.61 -21.10 -19.42
N ARG A 29 -7.82 -21.68 -19.44
CA ARG A 29 -8.35 -22.45 -18.31
C ARG A 29 -7.89 -23.92 -18.37
N TYR A 30 -7.11 -24.33 -17.37
CA TYR A 30 -7.00 -25.75 -16.98
C TYR A 30 -8.32 -26.18 -16.30
N PRO A 31 -8.77 -27.43 -16.49
CA PRO A 31 -10.01 -27.90 -15.89
C PRO A 31 -9.83 -28.04 -14.37
N PHE A 32 -10.49 -27.17 -13.61
CA PHE A 32 -10.63 -27.31 -12.16
C PHE A 32 -11.53 -28.51 -11.85
N LEU A 33 -10.99 -29.47 -11.09
CA LEU A 33 -11.76 -30.56 -10.49
C LEU A 33 -12.45 -30.05 -9.21
N PRO A 34 -13.68 -30.49 -8.90
CA PRO A 34 -14.38 -30.09 -7.67
C PRO A 34 -13.69 -30.71 -6.45
N LEU A 35 -13.34 -29.88 -5.46
CA LEU A 35 -12.87 -30.36 -4.15
C LEU A 35 -14.08 -30.52 -3.21
N ASP A 36 -14.37 -31.78 -2.88
CA ASP A 36 -15.29 -32.18 -1.82
C ASP A 36 -14.90 -31.53 -0.47
N ILE A 37 -15.85 -30.80 0.10
CA ILE A 37 -15.77 -30.26 1.46
C ILE A 37 -15.96 -31.43 2.43
N ARG A 38 -14.88 -31.91 3.04
CA ARG A 38 -14.92 -32.76 4.22
C ARG A 38 -14.62 -31.93 5.47
N GLU A 39 -15.70 -31.50 6.13
CA GLU A 39 -15.67 -30.96 7.49
C GLU A 39 -14.88 -31.92 8.40
N SER A 40 -13.78 -31.42 8.97
CA SER A 40 -13.07 -32.08 10.06
C SER A 40 -13.17 -31.18 11.28
N ALA A 41 -14.17 -31.47 12.12
CA ALA A 41 -14.33 -30.88 13.43
C ALA A 41 -13.12 -31.23 14.31
N SER A 42 -12.28 -30.24 14.63
CA SER A 42 -11.27 -30.37 15.68
C SER A 42 -11.91 -30.01 17.02
N SER A 43 -12.29 -31.05 17.77
CA SER A 43 -12.65 -31.00 19.17
C SER A 43 -11.52 -30.38 20.01
N ARG A 44 -11.79 -29.23 20.63
CA ARG A 44 -11.02 -28.74 21.79
C ARG A 44 -11.86 -28.91 23.04
N ASN A 45 -11.59 -29.99 23.77
CA ASN A 45 -12.04 -30.22 25.14
C ASN A 45 -11.68 -29.02 26.01
N THR A 46 -12.70 -28.30 26.48
CA THR A 46 -12.58 -27.37 27.61
C THR A 46 -13.00 -28.11 28.87
N ASN A 47 -12.01 -28.69 29.56
CA ASN A 47 -12.23 -29.17 30.93
C ASN A 47 -12.47 -27.95 31.83
N ARG A 48 -13.74 -27.78 32.21
CA ARG A 48 -14.16 -27.03 33.40
C ARG A 48 -13.69 -27.82 34.63
N SER A 49 -12.85 -27.23 35.46
CA SER A 49 -12.71 -27.65 36.85
C SER A 49 -12.93 -26.47 37.79
N ASN A 50 -13.88 -26.66 38.68
CA ASN A 50 -14.30 -25.77 39.75
C ASN A 50 -13.16 -25.57 40.76
N LEU A 51 -13.05 -24.37 41.34
CA LEU A 51 -12.29 -24.12 42.57
C LEU A 51 -13.27 -23.79 43.70
N ASP A 52 -13.27 -24.63 44.73
CA ASP A 52 -13.76 -24.34 46.08
C ASP A 52 -12.58 -24.45 47.06
N GLY A 53 -12.56 -23.58 48.07
CA GLY A 53 -12.27 -23.96 49.46
C GLY A 53 -10.82 -24.06 49.97
N SER A 54 -10.38 -22.97 50.63
CA SER A 54 -9.67 -22.90 51.93
C SER A 54 -8.34 -23.65 52.23
N GLY A 55 -7.29 -22.83 52.45
CA GLY A 55 -6.58 -22.71 53.75
C GLY A 55 -5.52 -23.74 54.18
N SER A 56 -4.25 -23.33 54.21
CA SER A 56 -3.39 -23.37 55.42
C SER A 56 -1.95 -22.90 55.19
N ARG A 57 -1.38 -22.36 56.28
CA ARG A 57 -0.07 -21.73 56.45
C ARG A 57 1.10 -22.71 56.32
N GLY A 58 2.23 -22.24 55.79
CA GLY A 58 3.53 -22.90 55.89
C GLY A 58 4.66 -21.96 55.44
N SER A 59 5.49 -21.56 56.40
CA SER A 59 6.68 -20.72 56.23
C SER A 59 7.86 -21.57 55.75
N GLY A 60 8.66 -21.04 54.81
CA GLY A 60 9.90 -21.67 54.35
C GLY A 60 10.61 -20.79 53.31
N SER A 61 11.70 -20.17 53.74
CA SER A 61 12.56 -19.28 52.96
C SER A 61 13.44 -20.05 51.96
N CYS A 62 13.60 -19.54 50.74
CA CYS A 62 14.89 -19.47 50.05
C CYS A 62 14.82 -18.53 48.83
N GLU A 63 15.80 -17.63 48.75
CA GLU A 63 16.07 -16.72 47.65
C GLU A 63 16.47 -17.49 46.38
N SER A 64 16.08 -16.99 45.20
CA SER A 64 16.99 -16.35 44.24
C SER A 64 16.45 -16.34 42.81
N SER A 65 16.82 -15.27 42.10
CA SER A 65 16.79 -15.09 40.64
C SER A 65 15.46 -14.70 39.99
N LEU A 66 15.22 -13.40 40.08
CA LEU A 66 14.44 -12.59 39.16
C LEU A 66 14.96 -12.77 37.71
N THR A 67 14.20 -13.45 36.87
CA THR A 67 14.13 -13.11 35.44
C THR A 67 12.70 -12.67 35.15
N ALA A 68 12.53 -11.36 35.04
CA ALA A 68 11.28 -10.72 34.68
C ALA A 68 10.85 -11.17 33.27
N GLU A 69 9.97 -12.16 33.19
CA GLU A 69 9.09 -12.33 32.04
C GLU A 69 8.07 -11.18 32.03
N LEU A 70 8.53 -10.01 31.60
CA LEU A 70 7.65 -9.00 31.06
C LEU A 70 7.07 -9.54 29.77
N LYS A 71 5.94 -10.23 29.92
CA LYS A 71 4.98 -10.58 28.88
C LYS A 71 4.54 -9.31 28.16
N LYS A 72 5.37 -8.85 27.21
CA LYS A 72 5.04 -7.78 26.27
C LYS A 72 3.83 -8.26 25.48
N ARG A 73 2.67 -7.63 25.71
CA ARG A 73 1.47 -7.76 24.87
C ARG A 73 1.91 -7.64 23.41
N GLY A 74 1.68 -8.72 22.67
CA GLY A 74 2.35 -9.02 21.41
C GLY A 74 2.23 -7.93 20.36
N HIS A 75 3.39 -7.47 19.89
CA HIS A 75 3.60 -7.06 18.51
C HIS A 75 4.79 -7.90 18.03
N GLY A 76 4.56 -9.22 17.90
CA GLY A 76 5.56 -10.14 17.38
C GLY A 76 5.94 -9.78 15.95
N SER A 77 7.21 -9.98 15.60
CA SER A 77 7.69 -9.83 14.22
C SER A 77 6.82 -10.69 13.29
N ARG A 78 6.17 -10.04 12.30
CA ARG A 78 5.30 -10.72 11.33
C ARG A 78 6.14 -11.13 10.13
N SER A 79 5.71 -12.17 9.41
CA SER A 79 6.33 -12.57 8.14
C SER A 79 5.84 -11.68 7.01
N TRP A 80 6.78 -11.17 6.23
CA TRP A 80 6.57 -10.34 5.05
C TRP A 80 7.36 -10.93 3.89
N ILE A 81 6.89 -10.69 2.68
CA ILE A 81 7.57 -11.03 1.44
C ILE A 81 8.11 -9.72 0.87
N LYS A 82 9.43 -9.57 0.83
CA LYS A 82 10.11 -8.47 0.14
C LYS A 82 10.38 -8.89 -1.30
N ILE A 83 9.94 -8.08 -2.26
CA ILE A 83 10.20 -8.26 -3.69
C ILE A 83 10.96 -7.03 -4.17
N ASP A 84 12.15 -7.22 -4.74
CA ASP A 84 12.95 -6.11 -5.27
C ASP A 84 12.59 -5.80 -6.73
N LYS A 85 13.08 -4.66 -7.23
CA LYS A 85 12.96 -4.25 -8.64
C LYS A 85 13.55 -5.22 -9.65
N ASN A 86 14.42 -6.13 -9.22
CA ASN A 86 15.02 -7.17 -10.06
C ASN A 86 14.17 -8.44 -10.11
N GLY A 87 13.05 -8.48 -9.38
CA GLY A 87 12.17 -9.64 -9.31
C GLY A 87 12.66 -10.74 -8.37
N ASN A 88 13.63 -10.48 -7.50
CA ASN A 88 14.00 -11.41 -6.44
C ASN A 88 13.03 -11.26 -5.27
N SER A 89 12.56 -12.39 -4.74
CA SER A 89 11.70 -12.42 -3.57
C SER A 89 12.39 -13.07 -2.37
N LYS A 90 12.22 -12.48 -1.19
CA LYS A 90 12.74 -12.98 0.09
C LYS A 90 11.67 -12.88 1.16
N ILE A 91 11.53 -13.93 1.96
CA ILE A 91 10.64 -13.91 3.13
C ILE A 91 11.43 -13.36 4.32
N LEU A 92 10.94 -12.29 4.93
CA LEU A 92 11.58 -11.60 6.04
C LEU A 92 10.63 -11.58 7.25
N LYS A 93 11.19 -11.70 8.46
CA LYS A 93 10.45 -11.40 9.69
C LYS A 93 10.78 -9.97 10.08
N LEU A 94 9.82 -9.07 9.87
CA LEU A 94 9.98 -7.66 10.20
C LEU A 94 9.04 -7.30 11.34
N ASP A 95 9.58 -6.58 12.31
CA ASP A 95 8.78 -5.93 13.35
C ASP A 95 8.16 -4.63 12.82
N LYS A 96 7.15 -4.17 13.56
CA LYS A 96 6.39 -2.99 13.19
C LYS A 96 7.28 -1.74 13.08
N ALA A 97 8.24 -1.58 13.98
CA ALA A 97 9.10 -0.39 14.01
C ALA A 97 10.05 -0.38 12.81
N THR A 98 10.65 -1.52 12.46
CA THR A 98 11.50 -1.63 11.27
C THR A 98 10.75 -1.25 9.99
N ILE A 99 9.50 -1.70 9.81
CA ILE A 99 8.71 -1.33 8.62
C ILE A 99 8.40 0.17 8.60
N MET A 100 7.99 0.74 9.72
CA MET A 100 7.70 2.17 9.82
C MET A 100 8.91 3.02 9.46
N THR A 101 10.09 2.66 9.98
CA THR A 101 11.33 3.38 9.69
C THR A 101 11.79 3.15 8.26
N HIS A 102 11.72 1.92 7.76
CA HIS A 102 12.20 1.55 6.43
C HIS A 102 11.36 2.18 5.30
N CYS A 103 10.04 2.14 5.42
CA CYS A 103 9.12 2.66 4.40
C CYS A 103 8.65 4.10 4.68
N CYS A 104 9.05 4.69 5.80
CA CYS A 104 8.58 6.01 6.25
C CYS A 104 7.03 6.10 6.34
N VAL A 105 6.39 5.02 6.78
CA VAL A 105 4.93 4.93 6.89
C VAL A 105 4.49 5.16 8.35
N PRO A 106 3.48 6.00 8.62
CA PRO A 106 3.01 6.24 9.98
C PRO A 106 2.36 5.00 10.59
N ALA A 107 2.39 4.89 11.92
CA ALA A 107 1.87 3.73 12.65
C ALA A 107 0.37 3.46 12.41
N ARG A 108 -0.39 4.49 12.01
CA ARG A 108 -1.82 4.44 11.68
C ARG A 108 -2.04 3.61 10.42
N ASP A 109 -1.29 3.89 9.37
CA ASP A 109 -1.51 3.26 8.07
C ASP A 109 -1.05 1.80 8.09
N LEU A 110 0.02 1.51 8.83
CA LEU A 110 0.45 0.12 9.03
C LEU A 110 -0.60 -0.74 9.77
N ARG A 111 -1.55 -0.12 10.50
CA ARG A 111 -2.67 -0.87 11.08
C ARG A 111 -3.68 -1.31 10.01
N LEU A 112 -3.82 -0.57 8.91
CA LEU A 112 -4.71 -0.93 7.81
C LEU A 112 -4.34 -2.30 7.23
N LEU A 113 -3.05 -2.61 7.22
CA LEU A 113 -2.53 -3.89 6.75
C LEU A 113 -2.71 -5.03 7.74
N ASP A 114 -3.06 -4.79 9.01
CA ASP A 114 -3.12 -5.84 10.02
C ASP A 114 -4.31 -6.80 9.78
N PRO A 115 -4.08 -8.11 9.56
CA PRO A 115 -5.11 -9.08 9.22
C PRO A 115 -6.14 -9.29 10.33
N LEU A 116 -5.81 -8.90 11.56
CA LEU A 116 -6.72 -8.99 12.70
C LEU A 116 -7.83 -7.93 12.66
N PHE A 117 -7.68 -6.92 11.81
CA PHE A 117 -8.67 -5.87 11.62
C PHE A 117 -9.30 -5.98 10.24
N ILE A 118 -10.63 -5.81 10.21
CA ILE A 118 -11.42 -5.70 8.98
C ILE A 118 -11.42 -4.22 8.62
N TYR A 119 -10.31 -3.74 8.05
CA TYR A 119 -10.28 -2.41 7.45
C TYR A 119 -10.89 -2.46 6.04
N PRO A 120 -11.56 -1.39 5.60
CA PRO A 120 -12.05 -1.27 4.23
C PRO A 120 -10.89 -1.28 3.23
N SER A 121 -11.21 -1.48 1.96
CA SER A 121 -10.25 -1.30 0.86
C SER A 121 -9.72 0.13 0.88
N THR A 122 -8.39 0.32 0.79
CA THR A 122 -7.75 1.64 0.80
C THR A 122 -6.47 1.67 -0.05
N ILE A 123 -6.23 2.76 -0.76
CA ILE A 123 -4.99 3.07 -1.47
C ILE A 123 -4.51 4.43 -0.97
N LEU A 124 -3.36 4.47 -0.31
CA LEU A 124 -2.83 5.71 0.26
C LEU A 124 -1.47 6.05 -0.33
N GLY A 125 -1.40 7.20 -0.99
CA GLY A 125 -0.15 7.88 -1.29
C GLY A 125 0.53 8.37 0.00
N ARG A 126 1.85 8.22 0.08
CA ARG A 126 2.72 8.82 1.10
C ARG A 126 4.01 9.28 0.45
N GLU A 127 4.80 10.03 1.22
CA GLU A 127 6.05 10.62 0.74
C GLU A 127 7.02 9.61 0.08
N LYS A 128 7.13 8.38 0.59
CA LYS A 128 8.07 7.35 0.10
C LYS A 128 7.46 5.98 -0.12
N ALA A 129 6.14 5.87 0.00
CA ALA A 129 5.45 4.59 -0.10
C ALA A 129 4.00 4.75 -0.56
N ILE A 130 3.47 3.71 -1.19
CA ILE A 130 2.04 3.55 -1.44
C ILE A 130 1.59 2.41 -0.53
N VAL A 131 0.61 2.67 0.34
CA VAL A 131 0.02 1.65 1.21
C VAL A 131 -1.22 1.13 0.54
N VAL A 132 -1.23 -0.15 0.20
CA VAL A 132 -2.32 -0.81 -0.52
C VAL A 132 -2.93 -1.87 0.38
N SER A 133 -4.22 -1.72 0.66
CA SER A 133 -5.05 -2.72 1.32
C SER A 133 -6.25 -2.96 0.44
N LEU A 134 -6.18 -3.92 -0.48
CA LEU A 134 -7.25 -4.26 -1.40
C LEU A 134 -7.58 -5.74 -1.24
N GLU A 135 -8.75 -6.06 -0.72
CA GLU A 135 -9.20 -7.43 -0.53
C GLU A 135 -8.17 -8.29 0.25
N GLN A 136 -7.66 -9.37 -0.36
CA GLN A 136 -6.63 -10.23 0.22
C GLN A 136 -5.21 -9.68 0.03
N ILE A 137 -5.01 -8.70 -0.84
CA ILE A 137 -3.71 -8.13 -1.17
C ILE A 137 -3.43 -6.93 -0.26
N ARG A 138 -2.47 -7.11 0.66
CA ARG A 138 -2.02 -6.07 1.58
C ARG A 138 -0.52 -5.87 1.45
N CYS A 139 -0.10 -4.73 0.94
CA CYS A 139 1.30 -4.45 0.69
C CYS A 139 1.66 -2.97 0.89
N ILE A 140 2.96 -2.74 1.03
CA ILE A 140 3.59 -1.42 0.98
C ILE A 140 4.48 -1.42 -0.25
N ILE A 141 4.20 -0.54 -1.19
CA ILE A 141 4.97 -0.36 -2.42
C ILE A 141 5.91 0.81 -2.20
N THR A 142 7.20 0.63 -2.48
CA THR A 142 8.20 1.71 -2.50
C THR A 142 8.76 1.84 -3.91
N ALA A 143 9.65 2.82 -4.16
CA ALA A 143 10.25 3.00 -5.48
C ALA A 143 11.14 1.82 -5.95
N ASP A 144 11.68 1.00 -5.05
CA ASP A 144 12.61 -0.09 -5.40
C ASP A 144 12.17 -1.48 -4.96
N GLU A 145 11.18 -1.57 -4.08
CA GLU A 145 10.73 -2.83 -3.52
C GLU A 145 9.26 -2.81 -3.09
N VAL A 146 8.65 -3.99 -3.05
CA VAL A 146 7.31 -4.22 -2.48
C VAL A 146 7.46 -5.08 -1.22
N ILE A 147 6.86 -4.63 -0.13
CA ILE A 147 6.71 -5.40 1.11
C ILE A 147 5.27 -5.90 1.18
N LEU A 148 5.07 -7.16 0.76
CA LEU A 148 3.78 -7.84 0.75
C LEU A 148 3.58 -8.60 2.05
N MET A 149 2.39 -8.51 2.64
CA MET A 149 2.06 -9.31 3.81
C MET A 149 2.00 -10.79 3.43
N ASN A 150 2.74 -11.62 4.16
CA ASN A 150 2.76 -13.06 3.88
C ASN A 150 1.45 -13.70 4.37
N SER A 151 0.67 -14.23 3.42
CA SER A 151 -0.51 -15.06 3.65
C SER A 151 -0.43 -16.32 2.80
N LEU A 152 -1.23 -17.33 3.15
CA LEU A 152 -1.40 -18.55 2.35
C LEU A 152 -2.49 -18.41 1.28
N ASP A 153 -3.10 -17.22 1.18
CA ASP A 153 -4.14 -16.94 0.18
C ASP A 153 -3.57 -17.03 -1.23
N GLU A 154 -4.34 -17.63 -2.14
CA GLU A 154 -3.96 -17.84 -3.53
C GLU A 154 -3.60 -16.52 -4.23
N CYS A 155 -4.36 -15.45 -3.98
CA CYS A 155 -4.09 -14.12 -4.53
C CYS A 155 -2.70 -13.58 -4.13
N VAL A 156 -2.23 -13.85 -2.91
CA VAL A 156 -0.93 -13.38 -2.41
C VAL A 156 0.21 -14.16 -3.08
N VAL A 157 0.04 -15.48 -3.23
CA VAL A 157 0.99 -16.34 -3.95
C VAL A 157 1.08 -15.94 -5.43
N GLN A 158 -0.06 -15.70 -6.06
CA GLN A 158 -0.16 -15.26 -7.44
C GLN A 158 0.48 -13.89 -7.64
N TYR A 159 0.22 -12.93 -6.74
CA TYR A 159 0.85 -11.61 -6.77
C TYR A 159 2.37 -11.71 -6.74
N LYS A 160 2.92 -12.50 -5.82
CA LYS A 160 4.37 -12.72 -5.73
C LYS A 160 4.93 -13.30 -7.03
N SER A 161 4.33 -14.38 -7.52
CA SER A 161 4.84 -15.09 -8.70
C SER A 161 4.79 -14.22 -9.96
N GLU A 162 3.67 -13.55 -10.18
CA GLU A 162 3.45 -12.74 -11.38
C GLU A 162 4.29 -11.46 -11.35
N LEU A 163 4.45 -10.82 -10.19
CA LEU A 163 5.32 -9.64 -10.08
C LEU A 163 6.78 -10.00 -10.41
N CYS A 164 7.30 -11.07 -9.80
CA CYS A 164 8.65 -11.56 -10.08
C CYS A 164 8.84 -11.86 -11.57
N LYS A 165 7.88 -12.54 -12.19
CA LYS A 165 7.92 -12.90 -13.62
C LYS A 165 7.91 -11.66 -14.52
N ARG A 166 7.04 -10.68 -14.27
CA ARG A 166 6.96 -9.43 -15.05
C ARG A 166 8.24 -8.62 -14.95
N LEU A 167 8.79 -8.50 -13.74
CA LEU A 167 10.04 -7.77 -13.52
C LEU A 167 11.24 -8.41 -14.23
N GLN A 168 11.28 -9.75 -14.31
CA GLN A 168 12.35 -10.47 -15.01
C GLN A 168 12.21 -10.41 -16.54
N THR A 169 10.98 -10.42 -17.06
CA THR A 169 10.72 -10.45 -18.51
C THR A 169 10.85 -9.06 -19.15
N ASN A 170 10.53 -7.99 -18.40
CA ASN A 170 10.49 -6.63 -18.92
C ASN A 170 11.82 -5.85 -18.83
N MET A 171 12.93 -6.47 -18.41
CA MET A 171 14.24 -5.79 -18.41
C MET A 171 14.67 -5.33 -19.82
N ASP A 172 14.04 -5.86 -20.88
CA ASP A 172 14.39 -5.63 -22.29
C ASP A 172 13.45 -4.67 -23.06
N GLN A 173 12.40 -4.09 -22.43
CA GLN A 173 11.43 -3.21 -23.12
C GLN A 173 11.40 -1.78 -22.53
N ALA A 174 11.56 -0.78 -23.40
CA ALA A 174 11.85 0.62 -23.06
C ALA A 174 10.61 1.55 -22.94
N GLU A 175 9.41 1.01 -22.77
CA GLU A 175 8.16 1.79 -22.62
C GLU A 175 7.37 1.34 -21.37
N ASP A 176 8.08 1.10 -20.26
CA ASP A 176 7.52 0.51 -19.06
C ASP A 176 7.16 1.57 -18.01
N LEU A 177 5.96 1.43 -17.44
CA LEU A 177 5.51 2.16 -16.25
C LEU A 177 6.57 2.09 -15.12
N PRO A 178 6.69 3.15 -14.29
CA PRO A 178 7.48 3.11 -13.05
C PRO A 178 7.22 1.85 -12.21
N PHE A 179 8.23 1.42 -11.43
CA PHE A 179 8.15 0.19 -10.64
C PHE A 179 6.93 0.18 -9.71
N GLU A 180 6.66 1.31 -9.06
CA GLU A 180 5.53 1.49 -8.16
C GLU A 180 4.17 1.28 -8.86
N PHE A 181 4.02 1.73 -10.10
CA PHE A 181 2.80 1.58 -10.87
C PHE A 181 2.66 0.18 -11.47
N ARG A 182 3.76 -0.49 -11.84
CA ARG A 182 3.71 -1.93 -12.21
C ARG A 182 3.25 -2.80 -11.03
N ALA A 183 3.73 -2.49 -9.83
CA ALA A 183 3.31 -3.18 -8.62
C ALA A 183 1.84 -2.90 -8.25
N LEU A 184 1.38 -1.66 -8.42
CA LEU A 184 -0.01 -1.26 -8.17
C LEU A 184 -0.97 -1.85 -9.21
N GLU A 185 -0.62 -1.78 -10.50
CA GLU A 185 -1.37 -2.36 -11.61
C GLU A 185 -1.65 -3.84 -11.35
N LEU A 186 -0.63 -4.61 -10.97
CA LEU A 186 -0.81 -6.03 -10.68
C LEU A 186 -1.73 -6.28 -9.48
N ALA A 187 -1.70 -5.40 -8.46
CA ALA A 187 -2.59 -5.54 -7.31
C ALA A 187 -4.05 -5.35 -7.74
N LEU A 188 -4.32 -4.30 -8.51
CA LEU A 188 -5.64 -4.01 -9.06
C LEU A 188 -6.12 -5.11 -10.01
N GLU A 189 -5.23 -5.61 -10.89
CA GLU A 189 -5.53 -6.71 -11.82
C GLU A 189 -6.00 -7.96 -11.10
N LEU A 190 -5.25 -8.43 -10.10
CA LEU A 190 -5.59 -9.64 -9.37
C LEU A 190 -6.85 -9.48 -8.53
N VAL A 191 -7.08 -8.30 -7.96
CA VAL A 191 -8.31 -8.00 -7.21
C VAL A 191 -9.52 -8.02 -8.14
N CYS A 192 -9.44 -7.35 -9.29
CA CYS A 192 -10.52 -7.36 -10.29
C CYS A 192 -10.82 -8.78 -10.79
N MET A 193 -9.77 -9.56 -11.10
CA MET A 193 -9.92 -10.96 -11.50
C MET A 193 -10.58 -11.82 -10.41
N SER A 194 -10.18 -11.64 -9.15
CA SER A 194 -10.75 -12.38 -8.02
C SER A 194 -12.23 -12.07 -7.81
N LEU A 195 -12.63 -10.81 -7.98
CA LEU A 195 -14.03 -10.40 -7.87
C LEU A 195 -14.86 -10.94 -9.03
N ASP A 196 -14.39 -10.82 -10.28
CA ASP A 196 -15.10 -11.35 -11.45
C ASP A 196 -15.27 -12.88 -11.38
N SER A 197 -14.29 -13.61 -10.83
CA SER A 197 -14.44 -15.05 -10.54
C SER A 197 -15.55 -15.32 -9.53
N GLN A 198 -15.60 -14.57 -8.42
CA GLN A 198 -16.67 -14.69 -7.43
C GLN A 198 -18.04 -14.34 -8.00
N VAL A 199 -18.14 -13.36 -8.93
CA VAL A 199 -19.39 -13.06 -9.64
C VAL A 199 -19.84 -14.27 -10.48
N LYS A 200 -18.93 -14.85 -11.27
CA LYS A 200 -19.22 -16.01 -12.12
C LYS A 200 -19.64 -17.24 -11.32
N GLU A 201 -18.94 -17.52 -10.22
CA GLU A 201 -19.30 -18.62 -9.31
C GLU A 201 -20.71 -18.41 -8.73
N LEU A 202 -21.01 -17.19 -8.29
CA LEU A 202 -22.31 -16.85 -7.75
C LEU A 202 -23.42 -16.95 -8.80
N GLU A 203 -23.18 -16.50 -10.04
CA GLU A 203 -24.12 -16.65 -11.16
C GLU A 203 -24.44 -18.12 -11.42
N MET A 204 -23.43 -19.00 -11.45
CA MET A 204 -23.61 -20.44 -11.62
C MET A 204 -24.45 -21.08 -10.51
N GLU A 205 -24.41 -20.53 -9.29
CA GLU A 205 -25.21 -21.02 -8.16
C GLU A 205 -26.62 -20.43 -8.12
N ILE A 206 -26.81 -19.17 -8.52
CA ILE A 206 -28.10 -18.47 -8.41
C ILE A 206 -29.13 -19.01 -9.41
N TYR A 207 -28.78 -19.10 -10.70
CA TYR A 207 -29.74 -19.50 -11.73
C TYR A 207 -30.41 -20.87 -11.49
N PRO A 208 -29.70 -21.96 -11.11
CA PRO A 208 -30.37 -23.22 -10.84
C PRO A 208 -31.28 -23.16 -9.62
N VAL A 209 -30.95 -22.34 -8.61
CA VAL A 209 -31.80 -22.19 -7.42
C VAL A 209 -33.07 -21.42 -7.72
N LEU A 210 -32.99 -20.42 -8.60
CA LEU A 210 -34.17 -19.69 -9.05
C LEU A 210 -35.11 -20.57 -9.87
N ASP A 211 -34.57 -21.45 -10.73
CA ASP A 211 -35.37 -22.41 -11.51
C ASP A 211 -36.03 -23.47 -10.62
N GLU A 212 -35.29 -24.01 -9.64
CA GLU A 212 -35.82 -24.93 -8.63
C GLU A 212 -36.91 -24.27 -7.76
N LEU A 213 -36.76 -23.00 -7.42
CA LEU A 213 -37.77 -22.23 -6.68
C LEU A 213 -39.02 -21.98 -7.54
N ALA A 214 -38.86 -21.71 -8.84
CA ALA A 214 -39.97 -21.50 -9.76
C ALA A 214 -40.83 -22.77 -9.94
N THR A 215 -40.20 -23.95 -9.86
CA THR A 215 -40.89 -25.25 -9.93
C THR A 215 -41.44 -25.71 -8.57
N SER A 216 -40.79 -25.36 -7.45
CA SER A 216 -41.23 -25.76 -6.11
C SER A 216 -40.94 -24.71 -5.04
N ILE A 217 -41.99 -24.19 -4.41
CA ILE A 217 -41.87 -23.25 -3.29
C ILE A 217 -41.78 -24.06 -1.99
N SER A 218 -40.55 -24.22 -1.48
CA SER A 218 -40.25 -24.89 -0.21
C SER A 218 -39.47 -23.97 0.74
N THR A 219 -39.54 -24.23 2.04
CA THR A 219 -38.76 -23.48 3.06
C THR A 219 -37.25 -23.58 2.82
N LEU A 220 -36.79 -24.73 2.32
CA LEU A 220 -35.38 -24.97 1.97
C LEU A 220 -34.94 -24.10 0.79
N ASN A 221 -35.75 -24.00 -0.26
CA ASN A 221 -35.44 -23.19 -1.44
C ASN A 221 -35.40 -21.69 -1.10
N LEU A 222 -36.33 -21.23 -0.26
CA LEU A 222 -36.33 -19.85 0.25
C LEU A 222 -35.10 -19.56 1.13
N GLU A 223 -34.65 -20.51 1.95
CA GLU A 223 -33.42 -20.35 2.72
C GLU A 223 -32.18 -20.27 1.82
N ARG A 224 -32.12 -21.12 0.78
CA ARG A 224 -31.03 -21.10 -0.22
C ARG A 224 -30.98 -19.77 -0.96
N VAL A 225 -32.12 -19.25 -1.41
CA VAL A 225 -32.22 -17.90 -2.02
C VAL A 225 -31.81 -16.81 -1.05
N ARG A 226 -32.21 -16.89 0.23
CA ARG A 226 -31.79 -15.91 1.24
C ARG A 226 -30.27 -15.92 1.45
N ARG A 227 -29.63 -17.09 1.48
CA ARG A 227 -28.17 -17.22 1.59
C ARG A 227 -27.47 -16.62 0.37
N LEU A 228 -27.93 -16.97 -0.84
CA LEU A 228 -27.40 -16.42 -2.09
C LEU A 228 -27.57 -14.91 -2.19
N LYS A 229 -28.73 -14.37 -1.79
CA LYS A 229 -28.95 -12.92 -1.69
C LYS A 229 -27.97 -12.27 -0.70
N GLY A 230 -27.67 -12.93 0.41
CA GLY A 230 -26.66 -12.47 1.37
C GLY A 230 -25.27 -12.41 0.75
N GLN A 231 -24.88 -13.45 0.00
CA GLN A 231 -23.60 -13.49 -0.72
C GLN A 231 -23.53 -12.42 -1.82
N LEU A 232 -24.60 -12.26 -2.61
CA LEU A 232 -24.73 -11.21 -3.63
C LEU A 232 -24.51 -9.83 -3.00
N LEU A 233 -25.26 -9.49 -1.94
CA LEU A 233 -25.12 -8.19 -1.27
C LEU A 233 -23.72 -7.97 -0.70
N ALA A 234 -23.10 -9.00 -0.12
CA ALA A 234 -21.75 -8.92 0.41
C ALA A 234 -20.72 -8.68 -0.72
N LEU A 235 -20.88 -9.35 -1.86
CA LEU A 235 -20.01 -9.18 -3.03
C LEU A 235 -20.21 -7.80 -3.69
N THR A 236 -21.46 -7.36 -3.88
CA THR A 236 -21.77 -6.01 -4.39
C THR A 236 -21.13 -4.93 -3.52
N GLN A 237 -21.23 -5.04 -2.18
CA GLN A 237 -20.60 -4.07 -1.28
C GLN A 237 -19.08 -4.07 -1.37
N ARG A 238 -18.45 -5.23 -1.60
CA ARG A 238 -17.00 -5.34 -1.78
C ARG A 238 -16.54 -4.68 -3.08
N VAL A 239 -17.21 -4.98 -4.20
CA VAL A 239 -16.94 -4.34 -5.50
C VAL A 239 -17.15 -2.84 -5.43
N GLN A 240 -18.25 -2.38 -4.81
CA GLN A 240 -18.54 -0.96 -4.62
C GLN A 240 -17.42 -0.26 -3.85
N LYS A 241 -16.94 -0.83 -2.74
CA LYS A 241 -15.84 -0.21 -1.96
C LYS A 241 -14.57 0.00 -2.79
N ILE A 242 -14.27 -0.91 -3.71
CA ILE A 242 -13.09 -0.80 -4.57
C ILE A 242 -13.32 0.26 -5.64
N ARG A 243 -14.51 0.31 -6.22
CA ARG A 243 -14.92 1.37 -7.14
C ARG A 243 -14.78 2.74 -6.49
N ASP A 244 -15.35 2.90 -5.30
CA ASP A 244 -15.36 4.16 -4.55
C ASP A 244 -13.94 4.60 -4.17
N GLU A 245 -13.07 3.65 -3.80
CA GLU A 245 -11.68 3.96 -3.47
C GLU A 245 -10.88 4.41 -4.70
N ILE A 246 -11.11 3.80 -5.87
CA ILE A 246 -10.46 4.22 -7.13
C ILE A 246 -11.00 5.60 -7.55
N GLU A 247 -12.31 5.83 -7.46
CA GLU A 247 -12.95 7.12 -7.74
C GLU A 247 -12.38 8.22 -6.84
N HIS A 248 -12.35 7.98 -5.54
CA HIS A 248 -11.83 8.94 -4.58
C HIS A 248 -10.36 9.30 -4.81
N LEU A 249 -9.54 8.32 -5.21
CA LEU A 249 -8.14 8.55 -5.54
C LEU A 249 -7.96 9.39 -6.81
N MET A 250 -8.82 9.20 -7.80
CA MET A 250 -8.81 10.00 -9.04
C MET A 250 -9.36 11.42 -8.83
N ASP A 251 -10.18 11.65 -7.80
CA ASP A 251 -10.74 12.97 -7.49
C ASP A 251 -9.70 13.97 -6.92
N ASP A 252 -8.55 13.49 -6.38
CA ASP A 252 -7.50 14.32 -5.79
C ASP A 252 -6.14 14.13 -6.50
N ASP A 253 -5.82 15.07 -7.39
CA ASP A 253 -4.52 15.15 -8.08
C ASP A 253 -3.32 15.15 -7.12
N GLY A 254 -3.49 15.69 -5.91
CA GLY A 254 -2.46 15.72 -4.88
C GLY A 254 -2.12 14.33 -4.35
N ASP A 255 -3.14 13.52 -4.08
CA ASP A 255 -2.95 12.12 -3.66
C ASP A 255 -2.35 11.29 -4.80
N MET A 256 -2.72 11.56 -6.06
CA MET A 256 -2.11 10.93 -7.23
C MET A 256 -0.64 11.29 -7.39
N ALA A 257 -0.33 12.59 -7.32
CA ALA A 257 1.04 13.12 -7.30
C ALA A 257 1.88 12.48 -6.18
N GLU A 258 1.26 12.19 -5.02
CA GLU A 258 1.98 11.60 -3.92
C GLU A 258 2.56 10.21 -4.22
N MET A 259 1.97 9.48 -5.18
CA MET A 259 2.37 8.13 -5.56
C MET A 259 3.53 8.06 -6.57
N TYR A 260 4.03 9.19 -7.10
CA TYR A 260 5.20 9.22 -8.01
C TYR A 260 6.53 9.05 -7.25
N LEU A 261 6.73 7.86 -6.67
CA LEU A 261 7.82 7.56 -5.74
C LEU A 261 9.21 7.60 -6.40
N THR A 262 9.33 7.09 -7.62
CA THR A 262 10.58 7.05 -8.38
C THR A 262 11.09 8.47 -8.66
N GLN A 263 10.20 9.37 -9.06
CA GLN A 263 10.54 10.77 -9.33
C GLN A 263 10.92 11.50 -8.04
N LYS A 264 10.16 11.31 -6.95
CA LYS A 264 10.48 11.87 -5.62
C LYS A 264 11.85 11.42 -5.12
N LYS A 265 12.15 10.13 -5.27
CA LYS A 265 13.46 9.57 -4.90
C LYS A 265 14.58 10.24 -5.69
N GLN A 266 14.48 10.32 -7.01
CA GLN A 266 15.50 10.96 -7.87
C GLN A 266 15.74 12.43 -7.50
N ARG A 267 14.66 13.20 -7.27
CA ARG A 267 14.76 14.60 -6.81
C ARG A 267 15.50 14.67 -5.47
N SER A 268 15.16 13.82 -4.51
CA SER A 268 15.80 13.81 -3.19
C SER A 268 17.30 13.46 -3.25
N GLU A 269 17.69 12.53 -4.10
CA GLU A 269 19.09 12.13 -4.29
C GLU A 269 19.92 13.24 -4.97
N ALA A 270 19.32 13.96 -5.92
CA ALA A 270 19.96 15.10 -6.59
C ALA A 270 20.27 16.26 -5.62
N TYR A 271 19.36 16.56 -4.68
CA TYR A 271 19.61 17.57 -3.64
C TYR A 271 20.76 17.17 -2.70
N LEU A 272 20.86 15.90 -2.31
CA LEU A 272 21.95 15.41 -1.45
C LEU A 272 23.32 15.51 -2.12
N LEU A 273 23.40 15.33 -3.45
CA LEU A 273 24.64 15.48 -4.21
C LEU A 273 25.06 16.95 -4.36
N SER A 274 24.09 17.88 -4.41
CA SER A 274 24.36 19.31 -4.55
C SER A 274 24.96 19.96 -3.29
N ASP A 275 24.66 19.42 -2.11
CA ASP A 275 25.13 19.97 -0.82
C ASP A 275 26.62 19.64 -0.53
N VAL A 276 27.21 18.70 -1.27
CA VAL A 276 28.62 18.31 -1.16
C VAL A 276 29.54 19.16 -2.06
N CYS A 277 28.99 19.88 -3.03
CA CYS A 277 29.73 20.64 -4.05
C CYS A 277 29.51 22.15 -3.95
N ALA A 278 29.56 22.74 -2.75
CA ALA A 278 29.86 24.16 -2.61
C ALA A 278 31.39 24.34 -2.72
N PRO A 279 31.94 24.88 -3.82
CA PRO A 279 33.36 25.15 -3.91
C PRO A 279 33.69 26.35 -3.02
N THR A 280 34.57 26.15 -2.04
CA THR A 280 35.33 27.26 -1.43
C THR A 280 36.27 27.84 -2.50
N ASN A 281 35.74 28.67 -3.39
CA ASN A 281 36.57 29.53 -4.22
C ASN A 281 37.01 30.73 -3.38
N THR A 282 38.21 30.63 -2.79
CA THR A 282 38.96 31.83 -2.39
C THR A 282 40.44 31.62 -2.69
N LEU A 283 40.84 32.04 -3.89
CA LEU A 283 42.21 32.25 -4.35
C LEU A 283 42.12 33.32 -5.46
N GLY A 284 42.81 34.45 -5.49
CA GLY A 284 43.80 35.09 -4.63
C GLY A 284 44.12 36.48 -5.24
N GLY A 285 44.80 37.37 -4.50
CA GLY A 285 45.16 38.71 -4.99
C GLY A 285 46.18 39.44 -4.10
N THR A 286 47.45 39.20 -4.37
CA THR A 286 48.68 40.01 -4.16
C THR A 286 48.68 41.31 -3.30
N ARG A 287 49.58 41.29 -2.30
CA ARG A 287 50.54 42.33 -1.81
C ARG A 287 50.09 43.80 -1.73
N GLU A 288 49.96 44.29 -0.49
CA GLU A 288 50.49 45.62 -0.09
C GLU A 288 51.15 45.55 1.29
N VAL A 289 52.32 46.18 1.38
CA VAL A 289 53.16 46.35 2.58
C VAL A 289 52.71 47.61 3.31
N SER A 290 52.60 47.57 4.64
CA SER A 290 52.87 48.73 5.49
C SER A 290 53.22 48.32 6.92
N ASN A 291 54.41 48.73 7.32
CA ASN A 291 55.04 48.49 8.61
C ASN A 291 54.57 49.52 9.64
N SER A 292 54.19 49.10 10.85
CA SER A 292 54.74 49.61 12.12
C SER A 292 54.05 48.98 13.34
N SER A 293 54.88 48.34 14.19
CA SER A 293 54.66 48.14 15.63
C SER A 293 55.22 49.36 16.39
N PRO A 294 55.12 49.55 17.74
CA PRO A 294 54.90 48.58 18.83
C PRO A 294 53.91 49.12 19.92
N VAL A 295 53.57 48.55 21.08
CA VAL A 295 54.22 47.75 22.13
C VAL A 295 53.09 47.07 22.91
N SER A 296 53.28 45.81 23.33
CA SER A 296 52.49 45.16 24.39
C SER A 296 53.14 45.42 25.76
N PRO A 297 52.39 45.43 26.86
CA PRO A 297 52.51 44.25 27.71
C PRO A 297 51.21 43.76 28.37
N VAL A 298 51.07 42.44 28.33
CA VAL A 298 50.72 41.53 29.43
C VAL A 298 49.37 41.69 30.14
N GLY A 299 48.52 40.67 29.96
CA GLY A 299 47.38 40.34 30.83
C GLY A 299 46.48 39.30 30.17
N ALA A 300 46.66 38.03 30.52
CA ALA A 300 46.09 36.89 29.82
C ALA A 300 44.63 36.55 30.23
N PHE A 301 43.99 35.80 29.31
CA PHE A 301 42.85 34.86 29.47
C PHE A 301 41.41 35.33 29.17
N THR A 302 41.01 35.04 27.93
CA THR A 302 39.81 34.23 27.57
C THR A 302 38.43 34.92 27.39
N ARG A 303 38.16 35.20 26.10
CA ARG A 303 36.93 34.94 25.31
C ARG A 303 35.65 35.79 25.57
N ALA A 304 35.43 36.70 24.61
CA ALA A 304 34.16 37.38 24.29
C ALA A 304 33.18 36.46 23.51
N PRO A 305 32.04 36.93 22.94
CA PRO A 305 31.29 38.17 23.19
C PRO A 305 29.76 37.95 23.40
N PHE A 306 29.13 39.03 23.86
CA PHE A 306 27.72 39.39 23.71
C PHE A 306 27.17 39.20 22.28
N LEU A 307 25.90 38.80 22.15
CA LEU A 307 24.87 39.58 21.44
C LEU A 307 23.46 39.14 21.88
N GLN A 308 22.59 40.14 22.00
CA GLN A 308 21.23 40.12 22.54
C GLN A 308 20.27 39.27 21.70
N ARG A 309 19.46 38.44 22.36
CA ARG A 309 18.30 37.74 21.77
C ARG A 309 17.03 38.24 22.46
N ALA A 310 16.18 38.92 21.69
CA ALA A 310 14.82 39.26 22.06
C ALA A 310 13.87 38.10 21.71
N VAL A 311 12.97 37.77 22.63
CA VAL A 311 11.73 37.00 22.44
C VAL A 311 10.67 37.83 23.15
N SER A 312 9.52 38.20 22.61
CA SER A 312 8.42 37.40 22.06
C SER A 312 7.36 38.44 21.66
N SER A 313 6.56 38.28 20.61
CA SER A 313 5.24 37.64 20.63
C SER A 313 4.41 38.31 19.52
N ILE A 314 3.51 37.57 18.87
CA ILE A 314 2.13 37.96 18.55
C ILE A 314 1.54 36.96 17.54
N MET A 315 0.40 36.41 17.95
CA MET A 315 -0.55 35.61 17.19
C MET A 315 -1.14 36.42 16.02
N ASN A 316 -1.30 35.81 14.85
CA ASN A 316 -2.49 36.08 14.03
C ASN A 316 -2.83 34.92 13.10
N SER A 317 -4.07 34.48 13.20
CA SER A 317 -4.75 33.47 12.39
C SER A 317 -5.68 34.11 11.36
N SER A 318 -6.04 33.30 10.35
CA SER A 318 -7.09 33.47 9.33
C SER A 318 -6.72 34.37 8.13
N LYS A 319 -6.51 33.76 6.95
CA LYS A 319 -7.51 33.45 5.90
C LYS A 319 -7.98 34.72 5.19
N TYR A 320 -7.53 34.95 3.96
CA TYR A 320 -8.27 34.74 2.71
C TYR A 320 -7.52 35.43 1.54
N GLN A 321 -7.59 34.75 0.39
CA GLN A 321 -7.67 35.36 -0.95
C GLN A 321 -6.35 35.65 -1.70
N SER A 322 -6.01 34.63 -2.50
CA SER A 322 -5.48 34.67 -3.86
C SER A 322 -4.22 35.47 -4.14
N SER A 323 -3.16 34.73 -4.46
CA SER A 323 -2.22 35.14 -5.50
C SER A 323 -1.84 33.90 -6.30
N MET A 324 -2.11 33.99 -7.59
CA MET A 324 -1.84 32.98 -8.61
C MET A 324 -0.40 32.49 -8.51
N GLY A 325 -0.24 31.26 -8.03
CA GLY A 325 0.95 30.47 -8.26
C GLY A 325 0.60 29.39 -9.26
N SER A 326 0.57 29.74 -10.55
CA SER A 326 0.72 28.73 -11.59
C SER A 326 2.14 28.18 -11.45
N SER A 327 2.29 27.14 -10.62
CA SER A 327 3.50 26.35 -10.59
C SER A 327 3.64 25.70 -11.97
N PRO A 328 4.82 25.76 -12.63
CA PRO A 328 5.07 25.11 -13.92
C PRO A 328 5.31 23.60 -13.73
N GLY A 329 4.56 22.97 -12.83
CA GLY A 329 4.66 21.58 -12.46
C GLY A 329 3.27 20.98 -12.42
N GLY A 330 2.61 20.92 -13.58
CA GLY A 330 1.66 19.83 -13.81
C GLY A 330 2.48 18.57 -13.76
N GLU A 331 2.53 17.91 -12.60
CA GLU A 331 3.14 16.60 -12.50
C GLU A 331 2.38 15.71 -13.50
N ASN A 332 3.11 14.94 -14.31
CA ASN A 332 2.52 14.06 -15.34
C ASN A 332 1.73 12.94 -14.66
N ILE A 333 0.60 13.28 -14.03
CA ILE A 333 -0.34 12.37 -13.36
C ILE A 333 -1.17 11.59 -14.38
N GLU A 334 -1.15 12.00 -15.65
CA GLU A 334 -1.88 11.38 -16.76
C GLU A 334 -1.60 9.88 -16.87
N GLU A 335 -0.36 9.43 -16.64
CA GLU A 335 -0.01 8.01 -16.71
C GLU A 335 -0.76 7.17 -15.66
N LEU A 336 -0.87 7.69 -14.44
CA LEU A 336 -1.54 7.03 -13.33
C LEU A 336 -3.06 7.16 -13.45
N GLU A 337 -3.56 8.32 -13.86
CA GLU A 337 -4.97 8.56 -14.15
C GLU A 337 -5.47 7.56 -15.20
N MET A 338 -4.77 7.41 -16.34
CA MET A 338 -5.11 6.42 -17.37
C MET A 338 -5.14 4.98 -16.84
N LEU A 339 -4.21 4.63 -15.95
CA LEU A 339 -4.18 3.31 -15.31
C LEU A 339 -5.42 3.11 -14.44
N LEU A 340 -5.73 4.07 -13.58
CA LEU A 340 -6.86 4.01 -12.65
C LEU A 340 -8.20 4.03 -13.39
N GLU A 341 -8.37 4.85 -14.43
CA GLU A 341 -9.55 4.89 -15.29
C GLU A 341 -9.83 3.51 -15.92
N ALA A 342 -8.79 2.82 -16.40
CA ALA A 342 -8.94 1.52 -17.01
C ALA A 342 -9.50 0.49 -16.00
N TYR A 343 -9.00 0.50 -14.76
CA TYR A 343 -9.52 -0.38 -13.71
C TYR A 343 -10.88 0.08 -13.18
N PHE A 344 -11.16 1.38 -13.12
CA PHE A 344 -12.48 1.90 -12.76
C PHE A 344 -13.55 1.35 -13.69
N VAL A 345 -13.32 1.39 -15.01
CA VAL A 345 -14.26 0.81 -16.00
C VAL A 345 -14.43 -0.71 -15.80
N ILE A 346 -13.38 -1.45 -15.45
CA ILE A 346 -13.46 -2.89 -15.20
C ILE A 346 -14.32 -3.18 -13.96
N VAL A 347 -14.09 -2.44 -12.87
CA VAL A 347 -14.83 -2.62 -11.61
C VAL A 347 -16.29 -2.19 -11.78
N ASP A 348 -16.56 -1.09 -12.48
CA ASP A 348 -17.91 -0.61 -12.76
C ASP A 348 -18.71 -1.58 -13.65
N ASN A 349 -18.06 -2.19 -14.64
CA ASN A 349 -18.65 -3.29 -15.41
C ASN A 349 -18.98 -4.49 -14.52
N THR A 350 -18.10 -4.84 -13.58
CA THR A 350 -18.33 -5.95 -12.63
C THR A 350 -19.51 -5.64 -11.70
N LEU A 351 -19.63 -4.40 -11.23
CA LEU A 351 -20.75 -3.93 -10.42
C LEU A 351 -22.07 -3.93 -11.20
N SER A 352 -22.03 -3.54 -12.47
CA SER A 352 -23.18 -3.58 -13.36
C SER A 352 -23.71 -5.01 -13.55
N LYS A 353 -22.82 -6.00 -13.75
CA LYS A 353 -23.21 -7.42 -13.79
C LYS A 353 -23.93 -7.84 -12.51
N LEU A 354 -23.37 -7.52 -11.34
CA LEU A 354 -23.97 -7.86 -10.04
C LEU A 354 -25.33 -7.18 -9.80
N SER A 355 -25.59 -6.04 -10.43
CA SER A 355 -26.88 -5.34 -10.34
C SER A 355 -27.95 -5.96 -11.24
N THR A 356 -27.54 -6.74 -12.25
CA THR A 356 -28.46 -7.45 -13.16
C THR A 356 -28.85 -8.84 -12.68
N VAL A 357 -28.08 -9.42 -11.74
CA VAL A 357 -28.36 -10.69 -11.04
C VAL A 357 -29.36 -10.43 -9.92
#